data_AF-A0A4Q5WI26-F1
#
_entry.id   AF-A0A4Q5WI26-F1
#
_cell.length_a   1.000
_cell.length_b   1.000
_cell.length_c   1.000
_cell.angle_alpha   90.00
_cell.angle_beta   90.00
_cell.angle_gamma   90.00
#
_symmetry.space_group_name_H-M   'P 1'
#
loop_
_entity.id
_entity.type
_entity.pdbx_description
1 polymer ?
#
loop_
_entity_poly.entity_id
_entity_poly.type
_entity_poly.pdbx_seq_one_letter_code
_entity_poly.pdbx_strand_id
1 'polypeptide(L)'
;MGGRRKGFVAGLVSALGSILLGAPAAMADQPMTFEWGTVFGDVPAIFADGEFTPETPAALQAFLKRSNQATPDTMLYFSSLGGDLTAGMEVGKIIRAANLNTGVARNTRNPADANTIDLDSFSRVYPGHCVSACSLAFLGGVKREVRPGSIFAVHQVSMNCVDKRKALSQYPWVPMPNVNYCPELNEALTMV
;
A
#
# COMPACT_ATOMS: atom_id res chain seq x y z
N MET A 1 -80.98 8.54 14.48
CA MET A 1 -80.53 8.77 13.08
C MET A 1 -79.44 9.83 13.11
N GLY A 2 -78.35 9.63 12.35
CA GLY A 2 -77.33 10.66 12.12
C GLY A 2 -75.98 10.42 12.81
N GLY A 3 -75.26 9.38 12.37
CA GLY A 3 -73.86 9.18 12.75
C GLY A 3 -72.94 10.24 12.15
N ARG A 4 -71.91 10.63 12.91
CA ARG A 4 -70.83 11.49 12.44
C ARG A 4 -69.48 10.81 12.71
N ARG A 5 -68.96 10.13 11.68
CA ARG A 5 -67.55 9.70 11.61
C ARG A 5 -66.69 10.90 11.27
N LYS A 6 -65.67 11.20 12.08
CA LYS A 6 -64.37 11.85 11.73
C LYS A 6 -63.45 11.55 12.92
N GLY A 7 -62.24 11.03 12.86
CA GLY A 7 -61.31 10.59 11.82
C GLY A 7 -60.00 10.40 12.59
N PHE A 8 -59.52 9.16 12.69
CA PHE A 8 -58.23 8.87 13.36
C PHE A 8 -57.11 9.45 12.50
N VAL A 9 -56.40 10.45 13.00
CA VAL A 9 -55.12 10.87 12.43
C VAL A 9 -54.05 9.99 13.07
N ALA A 10 -53.67 8.92 12.38
CA ALA A 10 -52.47 8.16 12.70
C ALA A 10 -51.27 9.03 12.30
N GLY A 11 -50.60 9.62 13.29
CA GLY A 11 -49.31 10.28 13.10
C GLY A 11 -48.28 9.23 12.72
N LEU A 12 -47.74 9.33 11.51
CA LEU A 12 -46.70 8.47 10.98
C LEU A 12 -45.59 9.40 10.47
N VAL A 13 -44.34 8.91 10.55
CA VAL A 13 -43.12 9.44 9.89
C VAL A 13 -42.45 10.58 10.68
N SER A 14 -41.16 10.59 11.01
CA SER A 14 -40.02 9.73 10.66
C SER A 14 -38.97 9.82 11.76
N ALA A 15 -38.49 8.69 12.29
CA ALA A 15 -37.18 8.66 12.91
C ALA A 15 -36.14 8.67 11.79
N LEU A 16 -35.49 9.82 11.58
CA LEU A 16 -34.28 9.93 10.75
C LEU A 16 -33.17 9.14 11.45
N GLY A 17 -33.15 7.83 11.21
CA GLY A 17 -32.01 7.00 11.52
C GLY A 17 -30.87 7.37 10.59
N SER A 18 -29.94 8.19 11.07
CA SER A 18 -28.67 8.43 10.40
C SER A 18 -27.91 7.10 10.31
N ILE A 19 -28.02 6.44 9.16
CA ILE A 19 -27.13 5.34 8.80
C ILE A 19 -25.77 5.99 8.57
N LEU A 20 -24.89 5.89 9.57
CA LEU A 20 -23.46 6.13 9.40
C LEU A 20 -22.95 5.06 8.44
N LEU A 21 -22.86 5.39 7.14
CA LEU A 21 -22.04 4.64 6.21
C LEU A 21 -20.59 4.80 6.64
N GLY A 22 -20.07 3.82 7.38
CA GLY A 22 -18.64 3.69 7.58
C GLY A 22 -17.97 3.51 6.21
N ALA A 23 -17.14 4.46 5.82
CA ALA A 23 -16.25 4.30 4.68
C ALA A 23 -15.27 3.14 4.98
N PRO A 24 -14.95 2.27 4.01
CA PRO A 24 -13.92 1.25 4.20
C PRO A 24 -12.54 1.93 4.12
N ALA A 25 -12.12 2.57 5.20
CA ALA A 25 -10.78 3.13 5.38
C ALA A 25 -9.82 2.15 6.07
N ALA A 26 -10.07 0.84 5.97
CA ALA A 26 -9.48 -0.16 6.88
C ALA A 26 -8.39 -1.05 6.28
N MET A 27 -7.80 -0.68 5.14
CA MET A 27 -6.66 -1.44 4.57
C MET A 27 -5.35 -0.64 4.50
N ALA A 28 -5.36 0.66 4.81
CA ALA A 28 -4.17 1.49 4.79
C ALA A 28 -3.24 1.31 6.02
N ASP A 29 -3.69 0.60 7.06
CA ASP A 29 -3.05 0.56 8.39
C ASP A 29 -2.61 -0.85 8.85
N GLN A 30 -2.72 -1.89 8.00
CA GLN A 30 -2.32 -3.24 8.39
C GLN A 30 -0.87 -3.51 7.98
N PRO A 31 -0.04 -4.12 8.85
CA PRO A 31 1.32 -4.51 8.49
C PRO A 31 1.36 -5.40 7.25
N MET A 32 2.41 -5.25 6.44
CA MET A 32 2.57 -6.05 5.23
C MET A 32 2.54 -7.55 5.52
N THR A 33 1.68 -8.23 4.76
CA THR A 33 1.54 -9.69 4.76
C THR A 33 2.05 -10.28 3.46
N PHE A 34 2.49 -11.53 3.51
CA PHE A 34 2.97 -12.28 2.34
C PHE A 34 2.23 -13.60 2.25
N GLU A 35 1.63 -13.87 1.10
CA GLU A 35 0.93 -15.12 0.82
C GLU A 35 1.21 -15.66 -0.58
N TRP A 36 1.05 -16.97 -0.74
CA TRP A 36 1.05 -17.61 -2.05
C TRP A 36 -0.36 -17.53 -2.64
N GLY A 37 -0.43 -17.18 -3.92
CA GLY A 37 -1.63 -17.26 -4.73
C GLY A 37 -1.29 -17.70 -6.14
N THR A 38 -2.25 -17.55 -7.05
CA THR A 38 -2.08 -17.92 -8.46
C THR A 38 -2.53 -16.80 -9.39
N VAL A 39 -1.84 -16.68 -10.51
CA VAL A 39 -2.25 -15.84 -11.65
C VAL A 39 -2.83 -16.73 -12.75
N PHE A 40 -3.16 -16.14 -13.91
CA PHE A 40 -3.65 -16.85 -15.09
C PHE A 40 -2.84 -18.13 -15.37
N GLY A 41 -3.55 -19.24 -15.59
CA GLY A 41 -2.93 -20.53 -15.88
C GLY A 41 -2.34 -21.25 -14.66
N ASP A 42 -2.83 -20.96 -13.45
CA ASP A 42 -2.39 -21.57 -12.18
C ASP A 42 -0.90 -21.37 -11.87
N VAL A 43 -0.29 -20.34 -12.46
CA VAL A 43 1.11 -20.01 -12.22
C VAL A 43 1.23 -19.42 -10.81
N PRO A 44 2.09 -19.98 -9.94
CA PRO A 44 2.23 -19.51 -8.57
C PRO A 44 2.86 -18.12 -8.51
N ALA A 45 2.33 -17.29 -7.62
CA ALA A 45 2.84 -15.94 -7.36
C ALA A 45 2.77 -15.62 -5.87
N ILE A 46 3.57 -14.64 -5.44
CA ILE A 46 3.56 -14.10 -4.09
C ILE A 46 2.76 -12.81 -4.12
N PHE A 47 1.88 -12.61 -3.16
CA PHE A 47 1.15 -11.36 -2.97
C PHE A 47 1.58 -10.70 -1.66
N ALA A 48 1.92 -9.42 -1.76
CA ALA A 48 2.38 -8.57 -0.69
C ALA A 48 1.40 -7.40 -0.50
N ASP A 49 0.57 -7.51 0.52
CA ASP A 49 -0.52 -6.57 0.81
C ASP A 49 -0.30 -5.92 2.18
N GLY A 50 -0.42 -4.59 2.25
CA GLY A 50 -0.35 -3.81 3.49
C GLY A 50 0.78 -2.77 3.53
N GLU A 51 0.98 -2.18 4.70
CA GLU A 51 1.96 -1.12 4.96
C GLU A 51 3.36 -1.70 5.20
N PHE A 52 4.39 -1.03 4.66
CA PHE A 52 5.77 -1.31 5.02
C PHE A 52 6.03 -0.86 6.46
N THR A 53 6.22 -1.82 7.36
CA THR A 53 6.69 -1.57 8.73
C THR A 53 8.17 -1.93 8.87
N PRO A 54 8.87 -1.48 9.93
CA PRO A 54 10.25 -1.90 10.21
C PRO A 54 10.46 -3.43 10.26
N GLU A 55 9.42 -4.21 10.54
CA GLU A 55 9.45 -5.68 10.60
C GLU A 55 9.26 -6.35 9.23
N THR A 56 8.83 -5.61 8.22
CA THR A 56 8.51 -6.13 6.88
C THR A 56 9.68 -6.86 6.21
N PRO A 57 10.94 -6.37 6.26
CA PRO A 57 12.08 -7.08 5.68
C PRO A 57 12.29 -8.46 6.30
N ALA A 58 12.18 -8.57 7.64
CA ALA A 58 12.30 -9.83 8.35
C ALA A 58 11.14 -10.77 8.02
N ALA A 59 9.91 -10.25 7.89
CA ALA A 59 8.74 -11.03 7.51
C ALA A 59 8.90 -11.64 6.10
N LEU A 60 9.39 -10.88 5.11
CA LEU A 60 9.67 -11.38 3.76
C LEU A 60 10.74 -12.47 3.77
N GLN A 61 11.87 -12.25 4.45
CA GLN A 61 12.92 -13.25 4.54
C GLN A 61 12.41 -14.55 5.17
N ALA A 62 11.60 -14.45 6.23
CA ALA A 62 11.02 -15.61 6.87
C ALA A 62 10.03 -16.33 5.95
N PHE A 63 9.23 -15.59 5.17
CA PHE A 63 8.33 -16.17 4.18
C PHE A 63 9.08 -16.96 3.09
N LEU A 64 10.11 -16.35 2.49
CA LEU A 64 10.93 -16.99 1.46
C LEU A 64 11.69 -18.22 1.99
N LYS A 65 12.20 -18.16 3.23
CA LYS A 65 12.89 -19.31 3.85
C LYS A 65 11.95 -20.49 4.12
N ARG A 66 10.68 -20.23 4.45
CA ARG A 66 9.69 -21.29 4.71
C ARG A 66 9.20 -21.95 3.43
N SER A 67 9.27 -21.26 2.29
CA SER A 67 8.79 -21.77 1.00
C SER A 67 9.94 -22.08 0.07
N ASN A 68 10.22 -23.36 -0.16
CA ASN A 68 11.16 -23.80 -1.19
C ASN A 68 10.57 -23.71 -2.62
N GLN A 69 9.49 -22.94 -2.80
CA GLN A 69 8.76 -22.79 -4.07
C GLN A 69 9.19 -21.56 -4.87
N ALA A 70 9.87 -20.60 -4.25
CA ALA A 70 10.32 -19.40 -4.94
C ALA A 70 11.43 -19.73 -5.94
N THR A 71 11.24 -19.29 -7.19
CA THR A 71 12.19 -19.45 -8.30
C THR A 71 12.51 -18.09 -8.90
N PRO A 72 13.56 -17.97 -9.75
CA PRO A 72 13.83 -16.75 -10.51
C PRO A 72 12.67 -16.22 -11.38
N ASP A 73 11.70 -17.08 -11.73
CA ASP A 73 10.53 -16.69 -12.51
C ASP A 73 9.35 -16.25 -11.63
N THR A 74 9.45 -16.42 -10.31
CA THR A 74 8.38 -16.05 -9.38
C THR A 74 8.14 -14.54 -9.38
N MET A 75 6.87 -14.17 -9.56
CA MET A 75 6.36 -12.81 -9.44
C MET A 75 5.94 -12.53 -7.99
N LEU A 76 6.38 -11.39 -7.44
CA LEU A 76 5.88 -10.82 -6.19
C LEU A 76 5.07 -9.57 -6.51
N TYR A 77 3.75 -9.64 -6.34
CA TYR A 77 2.84 -8.52 -6.56
C TYR A 77 2.69 -7.69 -5.29
N PHE A 78 2.80 -6.38 -5.42
CA PHE A 78 2.53 -5.43 -4.36
C PHE A 78 1.17 -4.76 -4.50
N SER A 79 0.52 -4.57 -3.35
CA SER A 79 -0.60 -3.66 -3.14
C SER A 79 -0.43 -2.92 -1.81
N SER A 80 0.19 -1.75 -1.87
CA SER A 80 0.62 -0.96 -0.72
C SER A 80 0.66 0.55 -1.00
N LEU A 81 0.18 1.35 -0.05
CA LEU A 81 0.29 2.82 -0.08
C LEU A 81 1.66 3.32 0.37
N GLY A 82 2.54 2.45 0.88
CA GLY A 82 3.83 2.83 1.42
C GLY A 82 4.02 2.42 2.87
N GLY A 83 4.66 3.30 3.64
CA GLY A 83 5.04 3.09 5.03
C GLY A 83 6.50 3.50 5.26
N ASP A 84 7.20 2.72 6.06
CA ASP A 84 8.61 2.90 6.38
C ASP A 84 9.51 2.80 5.13
N LEU A 85 10.24 3.88 4.88
CA LEU A 85 11.12 4.04 3.72
C LEU A 85 12.28 3.03 3.73
N THR A 86 12.88 2.84 4.90
CA THR A 86 14.04 1.96 5.10
C THR A 86 13.63 0.52 4.83
N ALA A 87 12.49 0.09 5.38
CA ALA A 87 11.89 -1.20 5.11
C ALA A 87 11.61 -1.40 3.62
N GLY A 88 11.06 -0.40 2.92
CA GLY A 88 10.87 -0.44 1.48
C GLY A 88 12.18 -0.68 0.70
N MET A 89 13.26 0.02 1.06
CA MET A 89 14.57 -0.18 0.45
C MET A 89 15.16 -1.57 0.75
N GLU A 90 15.08 -2.01 2.01
CA GLU A 90 15.60 -3.32 2.41
C GLU A 90 14.85 -4.48 1.75
N VAL A 91 13.52 -4.38 1.65
CA VAL A 91 12.71 -5.33 0.87
C VAL A 91 13.16 -5.36 -0.59
N GLY A 92 13.41 -4.20 -1.20
CA GLY A 92 13.96 -4.13 -2.56
C GLY A 92 15.31 -4.84 -2.71
N LYS A 93 16.22 -4.68 -1.73
CA LYS A 93 17.51 -5.39 -1.67
C LYS A 93 17.31 -6.91 -1.55
N ILE A 94 16.38 -7.36 -0.70
CA ILE A 94 16.05 -8.79 -0.51
C ILE A 94 15.49 -9.39 -1.81
N ILE A 95 14.54 -8.71 -2.45
CA ILE A 95 13.92 -9.14 -3.73
C ILE A 95 14.99 -9.31 -4.80
N ARG A 96 15.89 -8.32 -4.93
CA ARG A 96 17.00 -8.39 -5.89
C ARG A 96 17.92 -9.57 -5.60
N ALA A 97 18.30 -9.77 -4.34
CA ALA A 97 19.17 -10.87 -3.94
C ALA A 97 18.54 -12.24 -4.18
N ALA A 98 17.22 -12.35 -4.04
CA ALA A 98 16.44 -13.56 -4.31
C ALA A 98 16.12 -13.75 -5.81
N ASN A 99 16.56 -12.85 -6.69
CA ASN A 99 16.30 -12.85 -8.13
C ASN A 99 14.81 -12.91 -8.50
N LEU A 100 13.95 -12.31 -7.66
CA LEU A 100 12.51 -12.29 -7.87
C LEU A 100 12.10 -11.18 -8.84
N ASN A 101 10.97 -11.38 -9.51
CA ASN A 101 10.31 -10.37 -10.32
C ASN A 101 9.25 -9.64 -9.48
N THR A 102 8.91 -8.40 -9.83
CA THR A 102 7.93 -7.60 -9.10
C THR A 102 6.76 -7.18 -9.98
N GLY A 103 5.58 -7.10 -9.39
CA GLY A 103 4.36 -6.68 -10.03
C GLY A 103 3.56 -5.71 -9.16
N VAL A 104 2.57 -5.02 -9.74
CA VAL A 104 1.55 -4.29 -8.98
C VAL A 104 0.18 -4.90 -9.24
N ALA A 105 -0.36 -5.57 -8.23
CA ALA A 105 -1.69 -6.20 -8.22
C ALA A 105 -2.00 -6.73 -6.81
N ARG A 106 -3.20 -7.27 -6.60
CA ARG A 106 -3.60 -7.94 -5.35
C ARG A 106 -4.37 -9.24 -5.60
N ASN A 107 -4.36 -10.13 -4.62
CA ASN A 107 -4.97 -11.47 -4.68
C ASN A 107 -6.48 -11.46 -4.40
N THR A 108 -6.99 -10.41 -3.75
CA THR A 108 -8.39 -10.34 -3.29
C THR A 108 -9.18 -9.26 -4.02
N ARG A 109 -10.40 -9.61 -4.43
CA ARG A 109 -11.33 -8.66 -5.06
C ARG A 109 -11.81 -7.68 -4.00
N ASN A 110 -11.72 -6.38 -4.26
CA ASN A 110 -12.49 -5.42 -3.46
C ASN A 110 -13.97 -5.61 -3.84
N PRO A 111 -14.87 -5.83 -2.89
CA PRO A 111 -16.30 -5.85 -3.18
C PRO A 111 -16.79 -4.56 -3.88
N ALA A 112 -16.12 -3.43 -3.65
CA ALA A 112 -16.43 -2.15 -4.31
C ALA A 112 -16.04 -2.13 -5.80
N ASP A 113 -15.17 -3.02 -6.26
CA ASP A 113 -14.67 -3.07 -7.64
C ASP A 113 -15.45 -4.08 -8.52
N ALA A 114 -16.65 -4.49 -8.08
CA ALA A 114 -17.47 -5.52 -8.72
C ALA A 114 -17.82 -5.25 -10.20
N ASN A 115 -17.77 -3.97 -10.63
CA ASN A 115 -18.13 -3.53 -11.98
C ASN A 115 -16.94 -3.38 -12.94
N THR A 116 -15.72 -3.73 -12.52
CA THR A 116 -14.58 -3.79 -13.43
C THR A 116 -14.67 -5.06 -14.27
N ILE A 117 -14.54 -4.92 -15.61
CA ILE A 117 -14.49 -6.06 -16.52
C ILE A 117 -13.28 -6.89 -16.11
N ASP A 118 -13.56 -8.10 -15.63
CA ASP A 118 -12.56 -9.10 -15.32
C ASP A 118 -11.98 -9.63 -16.63
N LEU A 119 -10.99 -8.90 -17.16
CA LEU A 119 -10.21 -9.26 -18.36
C LEU A 119 -9.48 -10.60 -18.19
N ASP A 120 -9.53 -11.17 -16.99
CA ASP A 120 -8.66 -12.22 -16.52
C ASP A 120 -9.52 -13.21 -15.70
N SER A 121 -10.73 -13.59 -16.16
CA SER A 121 -11.76 -14.36 -15.39
C SER A 121 -11.30 -15.70 -14.75
N PHE A 122 -10.07 -16.15 -15.04
CA PHE A 122 -9.40 -17.32 -14.45
C PHE A 122 -8.18 -16.98 -13.58
N SER A 123 -7.79 -15.71 -13.54
CA SER A 123 -6.63 -15.12 -12.90
C SER A 123 -7.18 -14.35 -11.70
N ARG A 124 -6.88 -14.80 -10.47
CA ARG A 124 -7.40 -14.20 -9.23
C ARG A 124 -6.67 -12.90 -8.89
N VAL A 125 -6.46 -12.04 -9.89
CA VAL A 125 -5.56 -10.90 -9.83
C VAL A 125 -6.35 -9.63 -10.12
N TYR A 126 -6.37 -8.73 -9.14
CA TYR A 126 -7.14 -7.49 -9.20
C TYR A 126 -6.21 -6.28 -9.25
N PRO A 127 -6.68 -5.14 -9.79
CA PRO A 127 -5.96 -3.87 -9.71
C PRO A 127 -5.52 -3.56 -8.28
N GLY A 128 -4.22 -3.29 -8.12
CA GLY A 128 -3.58 -2.92 -6.86
C GLY A 128 -2.96 -1.52 -6.96
N HIS A 129 -2.21 -1.14 -5.95
CA HIS A 129 -1.50 0.15 -5.93
C HIS A 129 -0.10 -0.03 -5.34
N CYS A 130 0.87 0.76 -5.79
CA CYS A 130 2.21 0.77 -5.25
C CYS A 130 2.70 2.21 -5.20
N VAL A 131 2.74 2.77 -3.99
CA VAL A 131 3.04 4.17 -3.73
C VAL A 131 4.15 4.28 -2.67
N SER A 132 4.95 5.36 -2.71
CA SER A 132 5.93 5.68 -1.66
C SER A 132 7.00 4.60 -1.48
N ALA A 133 7.21 4.10 -0.25
CA ALA A 133 8.13 2.99 0.08
C ALA A 133 7.90 1.75 -0.79
N CYS A 134 6.66 1.46 -1.21
CA CYS A 134 6.37 0.36 -2.13
C CYS A 134 7.14 0.50 -3.44
N SER A 135 7.22 1.72 -3.98
CA SER A 135 7.88 1.97 -5.26
C SER A 135 9.38 1.65 -5.19
N LEU A 136 10.00 1.78 -4.01
CA LEU A 136 11.40 1.38 -3.79
C LEU A 136 11.56 -0.14 -3.78
N ALA A 137 10.66 -0.84 -3.07
CA ALA A 137 10.64 -2.30 -3.03
C ALA A 137 10.38 -2.91 -4.42
N PHE A 138 9.40 -2.37 -5.15
CA PHE A 138 9.07 -2.72 -6.52
C PHE A 138 10.28 -2.59 -7.46
N LEU A 139 11.08 -1.53 -7.30
CA LEU A 139 12.30 -1.34 -8.09
C LEU A 139 13.39 -2.37 -7.80
N GLY A 140 13.28 -3.17 -6.74
CA GLY A 140 14.17 -4.31 -6.47
C GLY A 140 14.08 -5.45 -7.51
N GLY A 141 12.91 -5.64 -8.12
CA GLY A 141 12.62 -6.77 -9.02
C GLY A 141 13.54 -6.85 -10.25
N VAL A 142 13.77 -8.06 -10.77
CA VAL A 142 14.55 -8.29 -11.99
C VAL A 142 13.76 -7.82 -13.22
N LYS A 143 12.57 -8.40 -13.40
CA LYS A 143 11.51 -7.89 -14.29
C LYS A 143 10.44 -7.21 -13.44
N ARG A 144 9.75 -6.24 -14.05
CA ARG A 144 8.78 -5.38 -13.38
C ARG A 144 7.56 -5.22 -14.27
N GLU A 145 6.37 -5.40 -13.72
CA GLU A 145 5.12 -5.14 -14.44
C GLU A 145 4.10 -4.38 -13.58
N VAL A 146 3.24 -3.60 -14.22
CA VAL A 146 2.09 -2.98 -13.57
C VAL A 146 0.86 -3.54 -14.28
N ARG A 147 0.05 -4.33 -13.57
CA ARG A 147 -1.13 -4.96 -14.17
C ARG A 147 -2.14 -3.89 -14.60
N PRO A 148 -2.92 -4.12 -15.67
CA PRO A 148 -3.92 -3.16 -16.11
C PRO A 148 -4.87 -2.73 -14.99
N GLY A 149 -5.09 -1.43 -14.87
CA GLY A 149 -5.90 -0.83 -13.80
C GLY A 149 -5.15 -0.58 -12.48
N SER A 150 -3.97 -1.18 -12.29
CA SER A 150 -3.14 -0.90 -11.11
C SER A 150 -2.50 0.48 -11.17
N ILE A 151 -2.17 1.04 -10.01
CA ILE A 151 -1.56 2.36 -9.87
C ILE A 151 -0.13 2.20 -9.38
N PHE A 152 0.83 2.76 -10.11
CA PHE A 152 2.20 2.95 -9.65
C PHE A 152 2.46 4.46 -9.51
N ALA A 153 2.87 4.90 -8.32
CA ALA A 153 3.11 6.31 -8.06
C ALA A 153 4.34 6.56 -7.20
N VAL A 154 4.98 7.71 -7.41
CA VAL A 154 6.09 8.18 -6.59
C VAL A 154 5.73 9.54 -6.00
N HIS A 155 6.24 9.81 -4.80
CA HIS A 155 6.19 11.15 -4.21
C HIS A 155 7.51 11.46 -3.50
N GLN A 156 7.72 12.72 -3.16
CA GLN A 156 8.92 13.14 -2.43
C GLN A 156 8.94 12.49 -1.04
N VAL A 157 10.11 12.00 -0.63
CA VAL A 157 10.33 11.53 0.73
C VAL A 157 10.22 12.74 1.67
N SER A 158 9.28 12.70 2.61
CA SER A 158 9.23 13.66 3.70
C SER A 158 10.07 13.14 4.86
N MET A 159 11.08 13.88 5.26
CA MET A 159 11.85 13.60 6.46
C MET A 159 11.40 14.53 7.58
N ASN A 160 11.35 14.03 8.82
CA ASN A 160 11.11 14.87 9.99
C ASN A 160 12.41 15.56 10.43
N CYS A 161 12.86 16.50 9.60
CA CYS A 161 14.07 17.28 9.81
C CYS A 161 13.93 18.66 9.17
N VAL A 162 14.79 19.58 9.56
CA VAL A 162 14.84 20.94 9.03
C VAL A 162 15.88 21.01 7.92
N ASP A 163 15.52 21.53 6.75
CA ASP A 163 16.50 21.83 5.70
C ASP A 163 17.44 22.95 6.18
N LYS A 164 18.73 22.63 6.33
CA LYS A 164 19.74 23.54 6.85
C LYS A 164 19.94 24.77 5.97
N ARG A 165 19.98 24.60 4.65
CA ARG A 165 20.14 25.70 3.70
C ARG A 165 18.94 26.64 3.75
N LYS A 166 17.73 26.09 3.77
CA LYS A 166 16.50 26.88 3.88
C LYS A 166 16.45 27.64 5.21
N ALA A 167 16.73 26.97 6.32
CA ALA A 167 16.69 27.59 7.64
C ALA A 167 17.73 28.70 7.81
N LEU A 168 18.97 28.50 7.36
CA LEU A 168 20.02 29.52 7.40
C LEU A 168 19.80 30.65 6.39
N SER A 169 19.15 30.38 5.25
CA SER A 169 18.79 31.45 4.29
C SER A 169 17.69 32.38 4.82
N GLN A 170 16.75 31.83 5.60
CA GLN A 170 15.60 32.57 6.10
C GLN A 170 15.92 33.30 7.43
N TYR A 171 16.74 32.69 8.29
CA TYR A 171 17.10 33.24 9.59
C TYR A 171 18.62 33.16 9.86
N PRO A 172 19.47 33.83 9.06
CA PRO A 172 20.93 33.65 9.13
C PRO A 172 21.55 34.08 10.46
N TRP A 173 20.86 34.91 11.25
CA TRP A 173 21.31 35.42 12.55
C TRP A 173 20.69 34.71 13.76
N VAL A 174 19.80 33.72 13.55
CA VAL A 174 19.18 33.00 14.66
C VAL A 174 19.98 31.73 14.95
N PRO A 175 20.66 31.64 16.11
CA PRO A 175 21.24 30.37 16.53
C PRO A 175 20.08 29.40 16.81
N MET A 176 20.11 28.25 16.15
CA MET A 176 19.12 27.19 16.30
C MET A 176 19.75 25.96 16.98
N PRO A 177 20.08 26.03 18.28
CA PRO A 177 20.52 24.87 19.03
C PRO A 177 19.34 23.88 19.16
N ASN A 178 19.61 22.59 19.03
CA ASN A 178 18.63 21.49 19.12
C ASN A 178 17.71 21.30 17.90
N VAL A 179 18.11 21.77 16.71
CA VAL A 179 17.42 21.43 15.46
C VAL A 179 18.03 20.16 14.85
N ASN A 180 17.18 19.18 14.55
CA ASN A 180 17.55 18.02 13.75
C ASN A 180 17.56 18.41 12.27
N TYR A 181 18.73 18.72 11.72
CA TYR A 181 18.87 19.08 10.32
C TYR A 181 18.79 17.86 9.42
N CYS A 182 18.23 18.03 8.23
CA CYS A 182 18.28 16.98 7.22
C CYS A 182 19.74 16.74 6.81
N PRO A 183 20.15 15.48 6.63
CA PRO A 183 21.47 15.17 6.09
C PRO A 183 21.60 15.83 4.71
N GLU A 184 22.77 16.39 4.41
CA GLU A 184 23.02 16.88 3.05
C GLU A 184 22.97 15.70 2.07
N LEU A 185 22.63 15.93 0.81
CA LEU A 185 22.42 14.86 -0.19
C LEU A 185 23.60 13.87 -0.24
N ASN A 186 24.83 14.38 -0.12
CA ASN A 186 26.03 13.56 -0.14
C ASN A 186 26.15 12.65 1.10
N GLU A 187 25.75 13.12 2.28
CA GLU A 187 25.72 12.31 3.51
C GLU A 187 24.58 11.29 3.44
N ALA A 188 23.40 11.70 2.97
CA ALA A 188 22.25 10.82 2.76
C ALA A 188 22.60 9.65 1.83
N LEU A 189 23.33 9.90 0.74
CA LEU A 189 23.77 8.87 -0.21
C LEU A 189 24.78 7.88 0.39
N THR A 190 25.52 8.26 1.43
CA THR A 190 26.47 7.37 2.11
C THR A 190 25.86 6.51 3.22
N MET A 191 24.60 6.77 3.61
CA MET A 191 23.88 6.03 4.65
C MET A 191 23.01 4.88 4.11
N VAL A 192 22.97 4.67 2.79
CA VAL A 192 22.14 3.65 2.10
C VAL A 192 23.00 2.49 1.61
#